data_AF-A0A1J3JPQ3-F1
#
_entry.id   AF-A0A1J3JPQ3-F1
#
_cell.length_a   1.000
_cell.length_b   1.000
_cell.length_c   1.000
_cell.angle_alpha   90.00
_cell.angle_beta   90.00
_cell.angle_gamma   90.00
#
_symmetry.space_group_name_H-M   'P 1'
#
loop_
_entity.id
_entity.type
_entity.pdbx_description
1 polymer ?
#
loop_
_entity_poly.entity_id
_entity_poly.type
_entity_poly.pdbx_seq_one_letter_code
_entity_poly.pdbx_strand_id
1 'polypeptide(L)'
;MRFKQVKSGFMKRFEGSWKVKPLFVDEDMCDRLKPKTVEEYNRCTGGKGRIGSKVTLDQLIQPAIVPPPPISWYLRGITAKTTEMLINDLLAETARIRRGFAATAGGETEDRDEQRIVKSEDIKERWAKHRRTSRRRRL
;
A
#
# COMPACT_ATOMS: atom_id res chain seq x y z
N MET A 1 -9.59 5.10 -10.91
CA MET A 1 -8.68 5.63 -11.95
C MET A 1 -8.03 4.46 -12.70
N ARG A 2 -7.87 4.54 -14.02
CA ARG A 2 -7.18 3.52 -14.82
C ARG A 2 -5.99 4.18 -15.51
N PHE A 3 -4.87 3.48 -15.59
CA PHE A 3 -3.71 3.93 -16.34
C PHE A 3 -3.24 2.83 -17.28
N LYS A 4 -2.73 3.25 -18.44
CA LYS A 4 -2.19 2.36 -19.46
C LYS A 4 -0.95 2.99 -20.06
N GLN A 5 0.00 2.14 -20.42
CA GLN A 5 1.22 2.50 -21.11
C GLN A 5 0.92 3.28 -22.39
N VAL A 6 1.60 4.41 -22.57
CA VAL A 6 1.44 5.27 -23.76
C VAL A 6 2.37 4.82 -24.90
N LYS A 7 3.57 4.29 -24.61
CA LYS A 7 4.55 3.84 -25.63
C LYS A 7 5.10 2.45 -25.30
N SER A 8 5.03 1.55 -26.27
CA SER A 8 5.32 0.10 -26.15
C SER A 8 6.82 -0.26 -26.25
N GLY A 9 7.70 0.44 -25.53
CA GLY A 9 9.14 0.18 -25.55
C GLY A 9 9.51 -1.19 -24.97
N PHE A 10 10.20 -1.22 -23.81
CA PHE A 10 10.58 -2.48 -23.16
C PHE A 10 9.40 -3.29 -22.59
N MET A 11 8.19 -2.74 -22.66
CA MET A 11 7.00 -3.25 -22.01
C MET A 11 5.89 -3.43 -23.05
N LYS A 12 5.38 -4.65 -23.15
CA LYS A 12 4.25 -5.05 -24.00
C LYS A 12 2.93 -4.56 -23.41
N ARG A 13 2.77 -4.72 -22.10
CA ARG A 13 1.61 -4.21 -21.36
C ARG A 13 2.06 -3.66 -20.02
N PHE A 14 1.71 -2.42 -19.76
CA PHE A 14 1.75 -1.81 -18.45
C PHE A 14 0.41 -1.15 -18.21
N GLU A 15 -0.45 -1.85 -17.50
CA GLU A 15 -1.84 -1.45 -17.26
C GLU A 15 -2.10 -1.53 -15.76
N GLY A 16 -2.93 -0.64 -15.23
CA GLY A 16 -3.37 -0.78 -13.87
C GLY A 16 -4.60 0.03 -13.55
N SER A 17 -5.22 -0.31 -12.42
CA SER A 17 -6.39 0.37 -11.91
C SER A 17 -6.24 0.62 -10.42
N TRP A 18 -6.51 1.86 -10.04
CA TRP A 18 -6.63 2.27 -8.65
C TRP A 18 -8.12 2.44 -8.34
N LYS A 19 -8.58 1.77 -7.29
CA LYS A 19 -9.93 1.92 -6.74
C LYS A 19 -9.81 2.39 -5.30
N VAL A 20 -10.46 3.50 -4.99
CA VAL A 20 -10.54 4.03 -3.63
C VAL A 20 -11.99 3.86 -3.17
N LYS A 21 -12.18 3.25 -2.00
CA LYS A 21 -13.48 3.12 -1.35
C LYS A 21 -13.39 3.66 0.08
N PRO A 22 -14.46 4.22 0.64
CA PRO A 22 -14.48 4.54 2.06
C PRO A 22 -14.31 3.24 2.88
N LEU A 23 -13.56 3.35 3.96
CA LEU A 23 -13.42 2.33 4.98
C LEU A 23 -14.00 2.89 6.27
N PHE A 24 -15.12 2.33 6.72
CA PHE A 24 -15.74 2.69 7.98
C PHE A 24 -15.03 1.95 9.10
N VAL A 25 -14.23 2.67 9.89
CA VAL A 25 -13.34 2.06 10.90
C VAL A 25 -14.14 1.62 12.12
N ASP A 26 -15.14 2.41 12.51
CA ASP A 26 -15.95 2.22 13.70
C ASP A 26 -17.35 1.69 13.31
N GLU A 27 -17.43 0.81 12.29
CA GLU A 27 -18.69 0.24 11.80
C GLU A 27 -19.39 -0.65 12.84
N ASP A 28 -18.63 -1.16 13.79
CA ASP A 28 -19.04 -1.99 14.93
C ASP A 28 -19.73 -1.20 16.04
N MET A 29 -19.57 0.13 16.08
CA MET A 29 -20.44 1.00 16.89
C MET A 29 -21.87 1.04 16.37
N CYS A 30 -22.10 0.63 15.12
CA CYS A 30 -23.42 0.52 14.54
C CYS A 30 -24.01 -0.83 14.89
N ASP A 31 -24.82 -0.87 15.96
CA ASP A 31 -25.42 -2.09 16.53
C ASP A 31 -25.77 -3.18 15.51
N ARG A 32 -26.58 -2.83 14.49
CA ARG A 32 -27.16 -3.80 13.54
C ARG A 32 -27.12 -3.37 12.06
N LEU A 33 -26.78 -2.12 11.78
CA LEU A 33 -26.77 -1.57 10.43
C LEU A 33 -25.33 -1.38 10.00
N LYS A 34 -24.81 -2.26 9.14
CA LYS A 34 -23.54 -2.00 8.47
C LYS A 34 -23.74 -0.88 7.45
N PRO A 35 -23.19 0.31 7.68
CA PRO A 35 -23.43 1.44 6.79
C PRO A 35 -22.75 1.19 5.46
N LYS A 36 -23.49 1.43 4.37
CA LYS A 36 -22.97 1.28 3.00
C LYS A 36 -22.56 2.62 2.42
N THR A 37 -23.13 3.71 2.94
CA THR A 37 -22.83 5.07 2.51
C THR A 37 -22.27 5.90 3.66
N VAL A 38 -21.61 7.01 3.31
CA VAL A 38 -21.01 7.92 4.28
C VAL A 38 -22.09 8.59 5.14
N GLU A 39 -23.28 8.85 4.57
CA GLU A 39 -24.41 9.46 5.27
C GLU A 39 -24.99 8.53 6.33
N GLU A 40 -25.14 7.23 6.00
CA GLU A 40 -25.55 6.20 6.96
C GLU A 40 -24.54 6.06 8.09
N TYR A 41 -23.24 6.05 7.75
CA TYR A 41 -22.15 5.98 8.72
C TYR A 41 -22.15 7.18 9.67
N ASN A 42 -22.30 8.40 9.13
CA ASN A 42 -22.35 9.62 9.93
C ASN A 42 -23.58 9.66 10.84
N ARG A 43 -24.74 9.19 10.36
CA ARG A 43 -25.96 9.11 11.18
C ARG A 43 -25.78 8.14 12.34
N CYS A 44 -25.21 6.96 12.07
CA CYS A 44 -24.97 5.96 13.09
C CYS A 44 -23.95 6.43 14.14
N THR A 45 -22.81 6.93 13.70
CA THR A 45 -21.69 7.32 14.59
C THR A 45 -21.84 8.72 15.19
N GLY A 46 -22.96 9.40 14.94
CA GLY A 46 -23.19 10.79 15.38
C GLY A 46 -22.17 11.78 14.83
N GLY A 47 -21.62 11.52 13.64
CA GLY A 47 -20.57 12.32 13.02
C GLY A 47 -19.18 12.20 13.67
N LYS A 48 -18.99 11.29 14.64
CA LYS A 48 -17.72 11.09 15.35
C LYS A 48 -16.90 9.91 14.84
N GLY A 49 -17.46 9.09 13.96
CA GLY A 49 -16.79 7.90 13.42
C GLY A 49 -15.63 8.26 12.51
N ARG A 50 -14.56 7.47 12.56
CA ARG A 50 -13.37 7.65 11.72
C ARG A 50 -13.62 7.04 10.35
N ILE A 51 -13.35 7.79 9.29
CA ILE A 51 -13.45 7.32 7.90
C ILE A 51 -12.04 7.18 7.34
N GLY A 52 -11.66 5.95 7.00
CA GLY A 52 -10.45 5.65 6.25
C GLY A 52 -10.70 5.58 4.74
N SER A 53 -9.63 5.47 3.98
CA SER A 53 -9.69 5.16 2.54
C SER A 53 -9.06 3.80 2.28
N LYS A 54 -9.86 2.86 1.77
CA LYS A 54 -9.36 1.57 1.27
C LYS A 54 -8.95 1.72 -0.19
N VAL A 55 -7.65 1.66 -0.43
CA VAL A 55 -7.06 1.75 -1.76
C VAL A 55 -6.74 0.34 -2.26
N THR A 56 -7.24 -0.01 -3.45
CA THR A 56 -6.92 -1.26 -4.15
C THR A 56 -6.18 -0.93 -5.44
N LEU A 57 -4.98 -1.50 -5.60
CA LEU A 57 -4.15 -1.37 -6.79
C LEU A 57 -4.08 -2.72 -7.51
N ASP A 58 -4.66 -2.76 -8.71
CA ASP A 58 -4.50 -3.87 -9.66
C ASP A 58 -3.48 -3.42 -10.72
N GLN A 59 -2.34 -4.11 -10.86
CA GLN A 59 -1.28 -3.74 -11.81
C GLN A 59 -0.80 -4.94 -12.63
N LEU A 60 -0.82 -4.80 -13.95
CA LEU A 60 -0.34 -5.77 -14.92
C LEU A 60 0.95 -5.25 -15.58
N ILE A 61 2.01 -6.03 -15.47
CA ILE A 61 3.36 -5.71 -15.96
C ILE A 61 3.83 -6.85 -16.85
N GLN A 62 3.86 -6.62 -18.15
CA GLN A 62 4.27 -7.58 -19.16
C GLN A 62 5.39 -6.99 -20.01
N PRO A 63 6.63 -7.48 -19.89
CA PRO A 63 7.73 -7.05 -20.74
C PRO A 63 7.54 -7.51 -22.19
N ALA A 64 8.14 -6.79 -23.14
CA ALA A 64 8.09 -7.13 -24.56
C ALA A 64 8.84 -8.43 -24.88
N ILE A 65 9.92 -8.69 -24.14
CA ILE A 65 10.73 -9.90 -24.22
C ILE A 65 10.77 -10.47 -22.80
N VAL A 66 10.45 -11.76 -22.63
CA VAL A 66 10.66 -12.46 -21.36
C VAL A 66 12.16 -12.80 -21.31
N PRO A 67 12.97 -12.13 -20.47
CA PRO A 67 14.39 -12.42 -20.47
C PRO A 67 14.62 -13.81 -19.85
N PRO A 68 15.63 -14.55 -20.34
CA PRO A 68 15.97 -15.84 -19.76
C PRO A 68 16.37 -15.69 -18.28
N PRO A 69 16.19 -16.73 -17.45
CA PRO A 69 16.80 -16.77 -16.12
C PRO A 69 18.31 -16.51 -16.23
N PRO A 70 18.94 -15.72 -15.34
CA PRO A 70 18.43 -15.20 -14.05
C PRO A 70 17.80 -13.79 -14.11
N ILE A 71 17.78 -13.13 -15.28
CA ILE A 71 17.40 -11.72 -15.44
C ILE A 71 15.91 -11.50 -15.14
N SER A 72 15.05 -12.48 -15.44
CA SER A 72 13.63 -12.44 -15.12
C SER A 72 13.34 -12.35 -13.62
N TRP A 73 14.15 -13.00 -12.76
CA TRP A 73 14.04 -12.89 -11.30
C TRP A 73 14.39 -11.47 -10.82
N TYR A 74 15.42 -10.88 -11.41
CA TYR A 74 15.87 -9.53 -11.08
C TYR A 74 14.79 -8.48 -11.41
N LEU A 75 14.18 -8.56 -12.59
CA LEU A 75 13.08 -7.65 -12.98
C LEU A 75 11.89 -7.76 -12.02
N ARG A 76 11.50 -8.99 -11.65
CA ARG A 76 10.43 -9.21 -10.66
C ARG A 76 10.77 -8.57 -9.32
N GLY A 77 12.03 -8.68 -8.88
CA GLY A 77 12.52 -8.04 -7.67
C GLY A 77 12.48 -6.52 -7.72
N ILE A 78 12.92 -5.90 -8.83
CA ILE A 78 12.86 -4.45 -9.00
C ILE A 78 11.41 -3.97 -8.98
N THR A 79 10.55 -4.58 -9.78
CA THR A 79 9.13 -4.20 -9.86
C THR A 79 8.46 -4.25 -8.50
N ALA A 80 8.66 -5.33 -7.73
CA ALA A 80 8.12 -5.45 -6.38
C ALA A 80 8.61 -4.32 -5.47
N LYS A 81 9.92 -4.02 -5.50
CA LYS A 81 10.50 -2.91 -4.71
C LYS A 81 9.95 -1.55 -5.10
N THR A 82 9.80 -1.29 -6.40
CA THR A 82 9.22 -0.03 -6.87
C THR A 82 7.78 0.14 -6.40
N THR A 83 6.96 -0.91 -6.49
CA THR A 83 5.59 -0.87 -5.99
C THR A 83 5.56 -0.68 -4.46
N GLU A 84 6.47 -1.31 -3.72
CA GLU A 84 6.60 -1.13 -2.26
C GLU A 84 6.95 0.32 -1.90
N MET A 85 7.91 0.94 -2.60
CA MET A 85 8.25 2.36 -2.40
C MET A 85 7.06 3.27 -2.66
N LEU A 86 6.33 3.05 -3.76
CA LEU A 86 5.12 3.84 -4.06
C LEU A 86 4.05 3.73 -2.98
N ILE A 87 3.87 2.55 -2.37
CA ILE A 87 2.93 2.37 -1.26
C ILE A 87 3.41 3.12 -0.01
N ASN A 88 4.69 3.02 0.32
CA ASN A 88 5.26 3.73 1.47
C ASN A 88 5.18 5.25 1.31
N ASP A 89 5.43 5.77 0.11
CA ASP A 89 5.29 7.19 -0.20
C ASP A 89 3.84 7.65 -0.01
N LEU A 90 2.87 6.84 -0.46
CA LEU A 90 1.45 7.12 -0.23
C LEU A 90 1.11 7.16 1.26
N LEU A 91 1.62 6.20 2.04
CA LEU A 91 1.41 6.17 3.49
C LEU A 91 2.05 7.39 4.18
N ALA A 92 3.27 7.75 3.80
CA ALA A 92 3.95 8.93 4.33
C ALA A 92 3.19 10.22 4.02
N GLU A 93 2.66 10.36 2.80
CA GLU A 93 1.85 11.53 2.42
C GLU A 93 0.53 11.57 3.19
N THR A 94 -0.15 10.43 3.38
CA THR A 94 -1.37 10.40 4.22
C THR A 94 -1.09 10.78 5.67
N ALA A 95 0.05 10.36 6.23
CA ALA A 95 0.47 10.75 7.57
C ALA A 95 0.79 12.26 7.65
N ARG A 96 1.45 12.80 6.62
CA ARG A 96 1.74 14.25 6.50
C ARG A 96 0.44 15.05 6.45
N ILE A 97 -0.51 14.66 5.61
CA ILE A 97 -1.82 15.31 5.49
C ILE A 97 -2.53 15.30 6.85
N ARG A 98 -2.59 14.15 7.53
CA ARG A 98 -3.21 14.03 8.85
C ARG A 98 -2.57 14.95 9.89
N ARG A 99 -1.24 15.02 9.94
CA ARG A 99 -0.51 15.93 10.84
C ARG A 99 -0.74 17.41 10.48
N GLY A 100 -0.82 17.73 9.19
CA GLY A 100 -1.16 19.08 8.73
C GLY A 100 -2.53 19.55 9.20
N PHE A 101 -3.53 18.66 9.15
CA PHE A 101 -4.87 18.95 9.70
C PHE A 101 -4.85 19.12 11.23
N ALA A 102 -4.10 18.30 11.96
CA ALA A 102 -3.95 18.42 13.42
C ALA A 102 -3.22 19.71 13.84
N ALA A 103 -2.22 20.15 13.08
CA ALA A 103 -1.51 21.41 13.35
C ALA A 103 -2.41 22.65 13.12
N THR A 104 -3.36 22.59 12.19
CA THR A 104 -4.35 23.66 11.97
C THR A 104 -5.51 23.64 12.96
N ALA A 105 -5.77 22.51 13.60
CA ALA A 105 -6.81 22.33 14.62
C ALA A 105 -6.14 22.06 15.96
N GLY A 106 -5.59 23.11 16.60
CA GLY A 106 -4.78 23.01 17.81
C GLY A 106 -5.30 21.98 18.83
N GLY A 107 -4.51 20.93 19.03
CA GLY A 107 -4.78 19.85 19.97
C GLY A 107 -3.73 18.75 19.81
N GLU A 108 -2.73 18.76 20.68
CA GLU A 108 -1.75 17.69 20.81
C GLU A 108 -2.46 16.41 21.26
N THR A 109 -2.60 15.45 20.34
CA THR A 109 -2.97 14.07 20.70
C THR A 109 -1.79 13.19 20.35
N GLU A 110 -1.02 12.79 21.36
CA GLU A 110 0.02 11.77 21.26
C GLU A 110 -0.63 10.42 20.91
N ASP A 111 -0.63 10.07 19.61
CA ASP A 111 -1.02 8.74 19.14
C ASP A 111 0.16 7.77 19.32
N ARG A 112 0.07 6.99 20.40
CA ARG A 112 0.99 5.95 20.87
C ARG A 112 0.95 4.68 20.00
N ASP A 113 1.16 4.80 18.69
CA ASP A 113 1.15 3.62 17.79
C ASP A 113 2.17 3.68 16.63
N GLU A 114 3.25 4.46 16.78
CA GLU A 114 4.33 4.56 15.77
C GLU A 114 5.44 3.49 15.88
N GLN A 115 5.24 2.39 16.61
CA GLN A 115 6.29 1.37 16.78
C GLN A 115 5.97 0.00 16.17
N ARG A 116 5.49 -0.02 14.93
CA ARG A 116 5.70 -1.17 14.03
C ARG A 116 5.99 -0.73 12.59
N ILE A 117 6.83 0.29 12.41
CA ILE A 117 7.57 0.44 11.16
C ILE A 117 8.55 -0.74 11.11
N VAL A 118 8.20 -1.75 10.31
CA VAL A 118 9.12 -2.85 9.95
C VAL A 118 10.38 -2.19 9.42
N LYS A 119 11.44 -2.18 10.23
CA LYS A 119 12.73 -1.55 9.89
C LYS A 119 13.17 -2.06 8.52
N SER A 120 13.43 -1.16 7.59
CA SER A 120 13.93 -1.51 6.24
C SER A 120 15.25 -2.30 6.28
N GLU A 121 15.95 -2.27 7.42
CA GLU A 121 17.12 -3.08 7.73
C GLU A 121 16.82 -4.59 7.77
N ASP A 122 15.65 -4.99 8.26
CA ASP A 122 15.26 -6.40 8.43
C ASP A 122 15.02 -7.08 7.07
N ILE A 123 14.60 -6.31 6.06
CA ILE A 123 14.41 -6.83 4.70
C ILE A 123 15.77 -7.25 4.13
N LYS A 124 16.78 -6.36 4.11
CA LYS A 124 18.12 -6.71 3.57
C LYS A 124 18.71 -7.95 4.26
N GLU A 125 18.51 -8.06 5.56
CA GLU A 125 18.97 -9.20 6.37
C GLU A 125 18.21 -10.49 6.05
N ARG A 126 16.89 -10.42 5.86
CA ARG A 126 16.04 -11.53 5.38
C ARG A 126 16.49 -12.06 4.02
N TRP A 127 16.82 -11.19 3.08
CA TRP A 127 17.35 -11.56 1.76
C TRP A 127 18.77 -12.14 1.85
N ALA A 128 19.61 -11.64 2.75
CA ALA A 128 20.93 -12.20 3.01
C ALA A 128 20.84 -13.62 3.61
N LYS A 129 19.91 -13.83 4.54
CA LYS A 129 19.65 -15.14 5.16
C LYS A 129 19.13 -16.15 4.14
N HIS A 130 18.21 -15.74 3.25
CA HIS A 130 17.70 -16.61 2.17
C HIS A 130 18.79 -17.01 1.16
N ARG A 131 19.72 -16.10 0.83
CA ARG A 131 20.89 -16.42 -0.02
C ARG A 131 21.87 -17.38 0.65
N ARG A 132 22.02 -17.34 1.97
CA ARG A 132 22.89 -18.25 2.74
C ARG A 132 22.28 -19.66 2.83
N THR A 133 20.97 -19.79 3.03
CA THR A 133 20.30 -21.09 3.16
C THR A 133 20.12 -21.82 1.83
N SER A 134 19.93 -21.11 0.72
CA SER A 134 19.82 -21.74 -0.61
C SER A 134 21.14 -22.35 -1.10
N ARG A 135 22.29 -21.84 -0.64
CA ARG A 135 23.63 -22.43 -0.90
C ARG A 135 23.91 -23.70 -0.11
N ARG A 136 23.34 -23.85 1.10
CA ARG A 136 23.55 -25.04 1.95
C ARG A 136 22.75 -26.28 1.52
N ARG A 137 21.73 -26.13 0.66
CA ARG A 137 20.91 -27.24 0.15
C ARG A 137 21.42 -27.84 -1.18
N ARG A 138 22.65 -27.51 -1.59
CA ARG A 138 23.33 -28.05 -2.80
C ARG A 138 24.63 -28.76 -2.44
N LEU A 139 24.67 -29.41 -1.28
CA LEU A 139 25.68 -30.38 -0.87
C LEU A 139 24.94 -31.65 -0.47
#